data_AF-Q14PY7-F1
#
_entry.id   AF-Q14PY7-F1
#
_cell.length_a   1.000
_cell.length_b   1.000
_cell.length_c   1.000
_cell.angle_alpha   90.00
_cell.angle_beta   90.00
_cell.angle_gamma   90.00
#
_symmetry.space_group_name_H-M   'P 1'
#
loop_
_entity.id
_entity.type
_entity.pdbx_description
1 polymer ?
#
loop_
_entity_poly.entity_id
_entity_poly.type
_entity_poly.pdbx_seq_one_letter_code
_entity_poly.pdbx_strand_id
1 'polypeptide(L)'
;MIQNNTKFRTFQFGGLKFTVLHKRINDEDENNNSLVLLVKINQYQILLTGDISKKIEINLLKEQLYPITLLQVQHHGSETSSSLVFLHKIMPKVCFISGEKTKRQNYPAPIVIENLKTIRCQIYFTNGKQNLQSALRLHDSCF
;
A
#
# COMPACT_ATOMS: atom_id res chain seq x y z
N MET A 1 22.52 -13.95 0.32
CA MET A 1 22.95 -13.45 -1.01
C MET A 1 21.81 -12.66 -1.63
N ILE A 2 22.02 -11.39 -1.99
CA ILE A 2 21.02 -10.59 -2.71
C ILE A 2 21.10 -11.00 -4.17
N GLN A 3 20.09 -11.72 -4.68
CA GLN A 3 20.00 -12.04 -6.10
C GLN A 3 19.38 -10.84 -6.84
N ASN A 4 20.17 -10.17 -7.66
CA ASN A 4 19.71 -9.10 -8.54
C ASN A 4 19.05 -9.71 -9.78
N ASN A 5 17.73 -9.66 -9.86
CA ASN A 5 16.99 -9.91 -11.10
C ASN A 5 16.40 -8.58 -11.61
N THR A 6 16.51 -8.34 -12.91
CA THR A 6 16.81 -7.03 -13.52
C THR A 6 15.62 -6.07 -13.69
N LYS A 7 14.53 -6.24 -12.95
CA LYS A 7 13.39 -5.29 -13.00
C LYS A 7 12.94 -4.81 -11.62
N PHE A 8 13.06 -5.67 -10.61
CA PHE A 8 12.74 -5.36 -9.22
C PHE A 8 13.81 -5.89 -8.30
N ARG A 9 14.39 -5.02 -7.47
CA ARG A 9 15.27 -5.48 -6.40
C ARG A 9 14.42 -6.22 -5.38
N THR A 10 14.73 -7.50 -5.23
CA THR A 10 14.13 -8.36 -4.22
C THR A 10 15.16 -8.65 -3.15
N PHE A 11 14.77 -8.56 -1.88
CA PHE A 11 15.60 -8.95 -0.76
C PHE A 11 14.77 -9.63 0.32
N GLN A 12 15.43 -10.39 1.19
CA GLN A 12 14.80 -11.12 2.27
C GLN A 12 15.40 -10.71 3.61
N PHE A 13 14.56 -10.61 4.62
CA PHE A 13 14.97 -10.38 6.00
C PHE A 13 14.05 -11.19 6.93
N GLY A 14 14.61 -12.20 7.59
CA GLY A 14 13.81 -13.21 8.29
C GLY A 14 12.85 -13.92 7.33
N GLY A 15 11.60 -14.12 7.76
CA GLY A 15 10.53 -14.73 6.94
C GLY A 15 9.87 -13.77 5.93
N LEU A 16 10.39 -12.54 5.78
CA LEU A 16 9.81 -11.52 4.91
C LEU A 16 10.56 -11.45 3.58
N LYS A 17 9.80 -11.47 2.47
CA LYS A 17 10.31 -11.16 1.14
C LYS A 17 9.85 -9.76 0.73
N PHE A 18 10.80 -8.89 0.44
CA PHE A 18 10.56 -7.53 -0.03
C PHE A 18 10.84 -7.45 -1.52
N THR A 19 9.92 -6.85 -2.27
CA THR A 19 10.09 -6.50 -3.67
C THR A 19 9.91 -5.00 -3.80
N VAL A 20 10.95 -4.30 -4.26
CA VAL A 20 10.88 -2.87 -4.59
C VAL A 20 10.15 -2.73 -5.91
N LEU A 21 8.94 -2.14 -5.91
CA LEU A 21 8.11 -1.94 -7.11
C LEU A 21 8.31 -0.57 -7.75
N HIS A 22 8.61 0.45 -6.95
CA HIS A 22 8.92 1.80 -7.39
C HIS A 22 9.99 2.39 -6.49
N LYS A 23 10.86 3.21 -7.08
CA LYS A 23 11.98 3.87 -6.40
C LYS A 23 12.02 5.33 -6.84
N ARG A 24 12.81 6.15 -6.16
CA ARG A 24 13.07 7.54 -6.54
C ARG A 24 13.44 7.66 -8.03
N ILE A 25 12.76 8.56 -8.73
CA ILE A 25 12.96 8.85 -10.17
C ILE A 25 13.35 10.31 -10.44
N ASN A 26 13.57 11.12 -9.40
CA ASN A 26 13.80 12.56 -9.48
C ASN A 26 12.65 13.31 -10.17
N ASP A 27 11.42 12.94 -9.81
CA ASP A 27 10.21 13.70 -10.17
C ASP A 27 10.20 15.05 -9.44
N GLU A 28 9.64 16.09 -10.06
CA GLU A 28 9.48 17.41 -9.44
C GLU A 28 8.54 17.39 -8.22
N ASP A 29 7.53 16.52 -8.25
CA ASP A 29 6.69 16.25 -7.10
C ASP A 29 7.40 15.23 -6.19
N GLU A 30 7.82 15.69 -5.01
CA GLU A 30 8.55 14.88 -4.03
C GLU A 30 7.81 13.57 -3.69
N ASN A 31 6.48 13.60 -3.67
CA ASN A 31 5.67 12.43 -3.36
C ASN A 31 5.87 11.27 -4.35
N ASN A 32 6.05 11.60 -5.64
CA ASN A 32 6.30 10.63 -6.70
C ASN A 32 7.68 9.96 -6.60
N ASN A 33 8.54 10.44 -5.70
CA ASN A 33 9.82 9.81 -5.37
C ASN A 33 9.73 8.79 -4.22
N SER A 34 8.55 8.59 -3.63
CA SER A 34 8.30 7.59 -2.59
C SER A 34 8.70 6.17 -3.01
N LEU A 35 9.20 5.38 -2.06
CA LEU A 35 9.48 3.95 -2.27
C LEU A 35 8.17 3.15 -2.19
N VAL A 36 7.93 2.27 -3.17
CA VAL A 36 6.82 1.32 -3.11
C VAL A 36 7.37 -0.08 -2.88
N LEU A 37 6.93 -0.73 -1.80
CA LEU A 37 7.35 -2.06 -1.41
C LEU A 37 6.16 -3.02 -1.41
N LEU A 38 6.34 -4.15 -2.07
CA LEU A 38 5.52 -5.33 -1.84
C LEU A 38 6.25 -6.23 -0.83
N VAL A 39 5.64 -6.43 0.33
CA VAL A 39 6.14 -7.33 1.37
C VAL A 39 5.28 -8.59 1.37
N LYS A 40 5.92 -9.74 1.19
CA LYS A 40 5.27 -11.04 1.29
C LYS A 40 5.72 -11.75 2.56
N ILE A 41 4.75 -12.22 3.34
CA ILE A 41 4.94 -13.13 4.46
C ILE A 41 3.91 -14.26 4.35
N ASN A 42 4.39 -15.50 4.19
CA ASN A 42 3.55 -16.66 3.88
C ASN A 42 2.61 -16.37 2.68
N GLN A 43 1.31 -16.46 2.91
CA GLN A 43 0.25 -16.17 1.93
C GLN A 43 -0.17 -14.69 1.87
N TYR A 44 0.34 -13.86 2.77
CA TYR A 44 -0.06 -12.47 2.91
C TYR A 44 0.82 -11.54 2.09
N GLN A 45 0.18 -10.58 1.45
CA GLN A 45 0.81 -9.54 0.64
C GLN A 45 0.47 -8.18 1.20
N ILE A 46 1.49 -7.42 1.61
CA ILE A 46 1.36 -6.07 2.15
C ILE A 46 1.95 -5.11 1.12
N LEU A 47 1.17 -4.12 0.70
CA LEU A 47 1.63 -3.08 -0.20
C LEU A 47 1.84 -1.78 0.57
N LEU A 48 3.09 -1.37 0.70
CA LEU A 48 3.50 -0.08 1.28
C LEU A 48 3.78 0.87 0.13
N THR A 49 3.05 1.98 0.08
CA THR A 49 2.98 2.83 -1.10
C THR A 49 3.59 4.21 -0.87
N GLY A 50 3.90 4.57 0.38
CA GLY A 50 4.31 5.93 0.73
C GLY A 50 3.27 6.94 0.27
N ASP A 51 3.69 8.03 -0.35
CA ASP A 51 2.82 9.13 -0.70
C ASP A 51 2.59 9.27 -2.22
N ILE A 52 2.88 8.20 -2.98
CA ILE A 52 2.79 8.22 -4.43
C ILE A 52 1.44 8.76 -4.95
N SER A 53 1.49 9.55 -6.03
CA SER A 53 0.27 10.03 -6.69
C SER A 53 -0.29 9.02 -7.70
N LYS A 54 -1.47 9.32 -8.24
CA LYS A 54 -2.09 8.64 -9.39
C LYS A 54 -1.13 8.44 -10.57
N LYS A 55 -0.17 9.35 -10.78
CA LYS A 55 0.85 9.23 -11.83
C LYS A 55 1.65 7.93 -11.68
N ILE A 56 2.06 7.61 -10.47
CA ILE A 56 2.83 6.40 -10.17
C ILE A 56 1.91 5.18 -10.09
N GLU A 57 0.67 5.34 -9.61
CA GLU A 57 -0.32 4.25 -9.66
C GLU A 57 -0.50 3.68 -11.07
N ILE A 58 -0.57 4.55 -12.09
CA ILE A 58 -0.65 4.15 -13.50
C ILE A 58 0.54 3.30 -13.91
N ASN A 59 1.75 3.64 -13.46
CA ASN A 59 2.95 2.85 -13.74
C ASN A 59 2.86 1.46 -13.11
N LEU A 60 2.31 1.37 -11.89
CA LEU A 60 2.13 0.10 -11.17
C LEU A 60 1.04 -0.79 -11.78
N LEU A 61 0.12 -0.27 -12.60
CA LEU A 61 -0.89 -1.09 -13.29
C LEU A 61 -0.27 -2.12 -14.25
N LYS A 62 0.96 -1.87 -14.72
CA LYS A 62 1.71 -2.79 -15.60
C LYS A 62 2.23 -4.02 -14.86
N GLU A 63 2.25 -3.98 -13.54
CA GLU A 63 2.78 -5.03 -12.70
C GLU A 63 1.68 -6.00 -12.26
N GLN A 64 2.04 -7.27 -12.06
CA GLN A 64 1.12 -8.29 -11.58
C GLN A 64 1.02 -8.24 -10.06
N LEU A 65 0.08 -7.43 -9.56
CA LEU A 65 -0.08 -7.14 -8.13
C LEU A 65 -1.43 -7.68 -7.59
N TYR A 66 -1.62 -9.00 -7.42
CA TYR A 66 -2.92 -9.56 -6.98
C TYR A 66 -2.82 -10.75 -6.02
N PRO A 67 -3.83 -10.94 -5.14
CA PRO A 67 -4.57 -9.92 -4.39
C PRO A 67 -3.76 -9.39 -3.20
N ILE A 68 -3.88 -8.10 -2.90
CA ILE A 68 -3.23 -7.50 -1.73
C ILE A 68 -4.04 -7.79 -0.46
N THR A 69 -3.35 -8.23 0.60
CA THR A 69 -3.99 -8.45 1.91
C THR A 69 -4.16 -7.11 2.63
N LEU A 70 -3.09 -6.35 2.73
CA LEU A 70 -3.04 -5.09 3.46
C LEU A 70 -2.45 -3.99 2.57
N LEU A 71 -3.18 -2.91 2.38
CA LEU A 71 -2.73 -1.70 1.69
C LEU A 71 -2.46 -0.60 2.72
N GLN A 72 -1.26 -0.03 2.68
CA GLN A 72 -1.04 1.33 3.16
C GLN A 72 -1.66 2.28 2.15
N VAL A 73 -2.72 2.98 2.53
CA VAL A 73 -3.33 4.00 1.67
C VAL A 73 -2.32 5.12 1.48
N GLN A 74 -2.15 5.52 0.22
CA GLN A 74 -1.20 6.54 -0.20
C GLN A 74 -1.51 7.88 0.47
N HIS A 75 -0.46 8.63 0.83
CA HIS A 75 -0.56 10.08 1.08
C HIS A 75 -1.68 10.44 2.06
N HIS A 76 -1.78 9.70 3.17
CA HIS A 76 -2.80 9.90 4.20
C HIS A 76 -4.27 9.86 3.69
N GLY A 77 -4.50 9.31 2.50
CA GLY A 77 -5.80 9.34 1.82
C GLY A 77 -6.08 10.64 1.07
N SER A 78 -5.06 11.30 0.51
CA SER A 78 -5.21 12.44 -0.38
C SER A 78 -5.89 12.08 -1.70
N GLU A 79 -6.73 12.99 -2.22
CA GLU A 79 -7.38 12.86 -3.53
C GLU A 79 -6.41 12.81 -4.71
N THR A 80 -5.14 13.16 -4.50
CA THR A 80 -4.06 13.02 -5.50
C THR A 80 -3.66 11.56 -5.76
N SER A 81 -4.22 10.62 -5.00
CA SER A 81 -3.90 9.19 -5.00
C SER A 81 -5.16 8.32 -4.83
N SER A 82 -4.99 7.01 -4.65
CA SER A 82 -6.05 6.02 -4.43
C SER A 82 -7.13 6.03 -5.51
N SER A 83 -6.71 6.01 -6.78
CA SER A 83 -7.66 5.91 -7.90
C SER A 83 -8.44 4.61 -7.86
N LEU A 84 -9.71 4.66 -8.25
CA LEU A 84 -10.57 3.47 -8.30
C LEU A 84 -10.01 2.41 -9.28
N VAL A 85 -9.36 2.83 -10.37
CA VAL A 85 -8.68 1.94 -11.33
C VAL A 85 -7.55 1.17 -10.64
N PHE A 86 -6.71 1.84 -9.87
CA PHE A 86 -5.65 1.19 -9.12
C PHE A 86 -6.20 0.25 -8.04
N LEU A 87 -7.20 0.70 -7.29
CA LEU A 87 -7.82 -0.09 -6.23
C LEU A 87 -8.51 -1.36 -6.77
N HIS A 88 -9.18 -1.27 -7.92
CA HIS A 88 -9.73 -2.45 -8.61
C HIS A 88 -8.67 -3.38 -9.18
N LYS A 89 -7.50 -2.84 -9.54
CA LYS A 89 -6.36 -3.66 -9.89
C LYS A 89 -5.99 -4.47 -8.65
N ILE A 90 -5.50 -3.83 -7.59
CA ILE A 90 -4.86 -4.53 -6.47
C ILE A 90 -5.82 -5.26 -5.50
N MET A 91 -7.12 -4.92 -5.51
CA MET A 91 -8.19 -5.54 -4.71
C MET A 91 -7.77 -5.81 -3.24
N PRO A 92 -7.39 -4.77 -2.48
CA PRO A 92 -6.96 -4.93 -1.09
C PRO A 92 -8.12 -5.40 -0.20
N LYS A 93 -7.84 -6.33 0.71
CA LYS A 93 -8.82 -6.76 1.73
C LYS A 93 -8.93 -5.74 2.87
N VAL A 94 -7.80 -5.24 3.33
CA VAL A 94 -7.68 -4.27 4.42
C VAL A 94 -6.87 -3.06 3.94
N CYS A 95 -7.33 -1.87 4.29
CA CYS A 95 -6.72 -0.60 3.92
C CYS A 95 -6.51 0.21 5.19
N PHE A 96 -5.27 0.63 5.46
CA PHE A 96 -4.97 1.49 6.59
C PHE A 96 -4.56 2.88 6.12
N ILE A 97 -5.16 3.90 6.74
CA ILE A 97 -4.90 5.30 6.46
C ILE A 97 -4.11 5.85 7.65
N SER A 98 -2.87 6.25 7.39
CA SER A 98 -2.03 6.90 8.39
C SER A 98 -2.57 8.31 8.66
N GLY A 99 -3.03 8.58 9.88
CA GLY A 99 -3.58 9.88 10.27
C GLY A 99 -4.91 9.79 11.01
N GLU A 100 -5.43 10.95 11.41
CA GLU A 100 -6.73 11.09 12.06
C GLU A 100 -7.74 11.73 11.11
N LYS A 101 -8.99 11.23 11.12
CA LYS A 101 -10.11 11.95 10.54
C LYS A 101 -10.47 13.12 11.47
N THR A 102 -9.76 14.23 11.37
CA THR A 102 -10.08 15.45 12.15
C THR A 102 -10.91 16.41 11.32
N LYS A 103 -11.79 17.20 11.96
CA LYS A 103 -12.55 18.27 11.29
C LYS A 103 -11.67 19.40 10.72
N ARG A 104 -10.37 19.42 11.06
CA ARG A 104 -9.42 20.47 10.67
C ARG A 104 -8.55 20.08 9.47
N GLN A 105 -8.48 18.80 9.11
CA GLN A 105 -7.70 18.31 7.97
C GLN A 105 -8.61 17.87 6.83
N ASN A 106 -8.17 18.13 5.59
CA ASN A 106 -8.84 17.70 4.36
C ASN A 106 -8.62 16.21 4.05
N TYR A 107 -8.07 15.44 4.99
CA TYR A 107 -7.68 14.04 4.81
C TYR A 107 -8.34 13.10 5.82
N PRO A 108 -8.70 11.88 5.39
CA PRO A 108 -8.75 11.43 4.00
C PRO A 108 -9.82 12.17 3.21
N ALA A 109 -9.57 12.41 1.93
CA ALA A 109 -10.53 13.03 1.03
C ALA A 109 -11.78 12.14 0.90
N PRO A 110 -13.00 12.71 0.85
CA PRO A 110 -14.24 11.94 0.72
C PRO A 110 -14.21 10.95 -0.45
N ILE A 111 -13.69 11.37 -1.60
CA ILE A 111 -13.56 10.53 -2.80
C ILE A 111 -12.70 9.28 -2.58
N VAL A 112 -11.66 9.37 -1.75
CA VAL A 112 -10.80 8.21 -1.42
C VAL A 112 -11.59 7.22 -0.58
N ILE A 113 -12.34 7.69 0.42
CA ILE A 113 -13.20 6.84 1.25
C ILE A 113 -14.28 6.16 0.41
N GLU A 114 -14.90 6.88 -0.53
CA GLU A 114 -15.88 6.32 -1.46
C GLU A 114 -15.26 5.23 -2.33
N ASN A 115 -14.08 5.47 -2.92
CA ASN A 115 -13.39 4.47 -3.73
C ASN A 115 -13.07 3.18 -2.92
N LEU A 116 -12.57 3.34 -1.69
CA LEU A 116 -12.27 2.21 -0.81
C LEU A 116 -13.53 1.42 -0.41
N LYS A 117 -14.66 2.10 -0.22
CA LYS A 117 -15.96 1.45 0.02
C LYS A 117 -16.47 0.72 -1.21
N THR A 118 -16.32 1.29 -2.41
CA THR A 118 -16.73 0.68 -3.69
C THR A 118 -16.07 -0.67 -3.91
N ILE A 119 -14.78 -0.81 -3.57
CA ILE A 119 -14.06 -2.09 -3.65
C ILE A 119 -14.27 -2.99 -2.42
N ARG A 120 -15.13 -2.59 -1.47
CA ARG A 120 -15.42 -3.29 -0.21
C ARG A 120 -14.18 -3.54 0.67
N CYS A 121 -13.22 -2.61 0.66
CA CYS A 121 -12.05 -2.70 1.54
C CYS A 121 -12.43 -2.40 2.99
N GLN A 122 -11.88 -3.14 3.95
CA GLN A 122 -12.02 -2.80 5.37
C GLN A 122 -11.04 -1.67 5.73
N ILE A 123 -11.58 -0.52 6.16
CA ILE A 123 -10.81 0.71 6.38
C ILE A 123 -10.46 0.87 7.86
N TYR A 124 -9.17 1.08 8.16
CA TYR A 124 -8.66 1.41 9.48
C TYR A 124 -7.87 2.72 9.46
N PHE A 125 -7.77 3.35 10.62
CA PHE A 125 -7.04 4.58 10.85
C PHE A 125 -6.07 4.39 12.01
N THR A 126 -4.89 5.02 11.98
CA THR A 126 -3.89 4.93 13.07
C THR A 126 -4.11 5.93 14.20
N ASN A 127 -4.93 6.96 13.98
CA ASN A 127 -5.49 7.84 15.00
C ASN A 127 -4.47 8.55 15.93
N GLY A 128 -3.18 8.60 15.60
CA GLY A 128 -2.13 9.22 16.43
C GLY A 128 -1.92 8.65 17.84
N LYS A 129 -2.80 7.76 18.31
CA LYS A 129 -2.87 7.25 19.69
C LYS A 129 -2.80 5.73 19.78
N GLN A 130 -2.97 5.01 18.66
CA GLN A 130 -3.04 3.55 18.64
C GLN A 130 -2.28 2.98 17.44
N ASN A 131 -1.50 1.93 17.66
CA ASN A 131 -0.95 1.14 16.58
C ASN A 131 -2.07 0.28 15.98
N LEU A 132 -2.15 0.15 14.65
CA LEU A 132 -2.96 -0.91 14.05
C LEU A 132 -2.26 -2.24 14.32
N GLN A 133 -2.63 -2.91 15.40
CA GLN A 133 -2.26 -4.30 15.64
C GLN A 133 -3.34 -5.21 15.06
N SER A 134 -3.21 -5.51 13.76
CA SER A 134 -3.91 -6.66 13.20
C SER A 134 -3.05 -7.88 13.47
N ALA A 135 -3.55 -8.83 14.26
CA ALA A 135 -3.02 -10.18 14.24
C ALA A 135 -3.32 -10.74 12.84
N LEU A 136 -2.36 -10.66 11.93
CA LEU A 136 -2.26 -11.62 10.84
C LEU A 136 -2.13 -12.96 11.56
N ARG A 137 -3.26 -13.67 11.74
CA ARG A 137 -3.23 -15.05 12.19
C ARG A 137 -2.54 -15.82 11.08
N LEU A 138 -1.21 -15.85 11.14
CA LEU A 138 -0.40 -16.85 10.47
C LEU A 138 -1.04 -18.17 10.91
N HIS A 139 -1.87 -18.77 10.05
CA HIS A 139 -2.18 -20.17 10.24
C HIS A 139 -0.84 -20.86 10.10
N ASP A 140 -0.27 -21.26 11.22
CA ASP A 140 0.77 -22.27 11.25
C ASP A 140 0.13 -23.55 10.75
N SER A 141 0.07 -23.71 9.42
CA SER A 141 -0.06 -25.03 8.82
C SER A 141 1.35 -25.63 8.75
N CYS A 142 1.83 -26.05 9.92
CA CYS A 142 2.82 -27.09 10.18
C CYS A 142 2.28 -27.78 11.46
N PHE A 143 1.86 -29.04 11.52
CA PHE A 143 2.23 -30.27 10.80
C PHE A 143 1.02 -31.04 10.29
#